data_AF-A0A831TW81-F1
#
_entry.id   AF-A0A831TW81-F1
#
_cell.length_a   1.000
_cell.length_b   1.000
_cell.length_c   1.000
_cell.angle_alpha   90.00
_cell.angle_beta   90.00
_cell.angle_gamma   90.00
#
_symmetry.space_group_name_H-M   'P 1'
#
loop_
_entity.id
_entity.type
_entity.pdbx_description
1 polymer ?
#
loop_
_entity_poly.entity_id
_entity_poly.type
_entity_poly.pdbx_seq_one_letter_code
_entity_poly.pdbx_strand_id
1 'polypeptide(L)'
;MEFVVERGRSTPSAVVGAPIVVTLARHAMATRFELVLVGADEGYLRAAGEEALDEIERLEGQLSRFRPESEISGINAHAAERPVVMEPQLFALLERAQALAAATDGAF
;
A
#
# COMPACT_ATOMS: atom_id res chain seq x y z
N MET A 1 50.90 -43.21 23.33
CA MET A 1 49.78 -43.18 22.37
C MET A 1 49.36 -41.73 22.23
N GLU A 2 49.44 -41.25 20.99
CA GLU A 2 49.41 -39.87 20.50
C GLU A 2 48.11 -39.09 20.80
N PHE A 3 48.20 -37.79 21.16
CA PHE A 3 47.79 -36.57 20.39
C PHE A 3 46.27 -36.46 20.11
N VAL A 4 45.55 -35.32 20.12
CA VAL A 4 45.86 -33.89 20.27
C VAL A 4 44.56 -33.12 20.57
N VAL A 5 44.71 -31.97 21.20
CA VAL A 5 43.70 -30.92 21.41
C VAL A 5 43.33 -30.24 20.09
N GLU A 6 42.05 -30.22 19.71
CA GLU A 6 41.51 -29.22 18.78
C GLU A 6 40.37 -28.43 19.43
N ARG A 7 40.70 -27.20 19.83
CA ARG A 7 39.69 -26.14 20.01
C ARG A 7 39.18 -25.76 18.64
N GLY A 8 38.09 -26.39 18.21
CA GLY A 8 37.23 -25.85 17.16
C GLY A 8 36.56 -24.58 17.67
N ARG A 9 37.20 -23.41 17.50
CA ARG A 9 36.48 -22.14 17.42
C ARG A 9 35.53 -22.26 16.24
N SER A 10 34.28 -22.63 16.49
CA SER A 10 33.25 -22.50 15.46
C SER A 10 32.92 -21.02 15.33
N THR A 11 33.39 -20.48 14.22
CA THR A 11 33.23 -19.12 13.71
C THR A 11 31.76 -18.64 13.74
N PRO A 12 31.49 -17.35 13.98
CA PRO A 12 30.18 -16.78 13.70
C PRO A 12 30.02 -16.74 12.18
N SER A 13 29.08 -17.50 11.63
CA SER A 13 28.72 -17.39 10.22
C SER A 13 27.22 -17.30 10.09
N ALA A 14 26.68 -16.16 10.50
CA ALA A 14 25.48 -15.65 9.84
C ALA A 14 25.84 -15.53 8.36
N VAL A 15 25.32 -16.43 7.53
CA VAL A 15 25.20 -16.12 6.11
C VAL A 15 24.19 -14.99 6.08
N VAL A 16 24.69 -13.75 5.98
CA VAL A 16 23.86 -12.60 5.60
C VAL A 16 23.45 -12.89 4.16
N GLY A 17 22.35 -13.62 4.00
CA GLY A 17 21.81 -13.98 2.71
C GLY A 17 21.50 -12.70 1.94
N ALA A 18 21.85 -12.67 0.65
CA ALA A 18 21.47 -11.56 -0.21
C ALA A 18 19.97 -11.28 -0.04
N PRO A 19 19.55 -10.00 0.04
CA PRO A 19 18.16 -9.69 0.29
C PRO A 19 17.31 -10.26 -0.84
N ILE A 20 16.21 -10.90 -0.46
CA ILE A 20 15.19 -11.43 -1.35
C ILE A 20 14.39 -10.25 -1.88
N VAL A 21 14.11 -10.27 -3.18
CA VAL A 21 13.25 -9.29 -3.84
C VAL A 21 11.96 -10.00 -4.25
N VAL A 22 10.84 -9.47 -3.79
CA VAL A 22 9.49 -9.92 -4.18
C VAL A 22 8.84 -8.81 -4.98
N THR A 23 8.36 -9.14 -6.18
CA THR A 23 7.58 -8.24 -7.02
C THR A 23 6.15 -8.73 -7.12
N LEU A 24 5.18 -7.86 -6.90
CA LEU A 24 3.74 -8.12 -7.07
C LEU A 24 3.13 -7.03 -7.95
N ALA A 25 2.00 -7.32 -8.59
CA ALA A 25 1.28 -6.34 -9.37
C ALA A 25 -0.23 -6.61 -9.37
N ARG A 26 -1.03 -5.55 -9.44
CA ARG A 26 -2.49 -5.64 -9.61
C ARG A 26 -3.00 -4.53 -10.51
N HIS A 27 -4.03 -4.82 -11.30
CA HIS A 27 -4.78 -3.81 -12.01
C HIS A 27 -5.89 -3.26 -11.09
N ALA A 28 -5.86 -1.97 -10.83
CA ALA A 28 -6.84 -1.26 -10.02
C ALA A 28 -6.85 0.22 -10.44
N MET A 29 -7.92 0.93 -10.15
CA MET A 29 -8.13 2.35 -10.50
C MET A 29 -7.82 2.65 -11.99
N ALA A 30 -8.19 1.72 -12.88
CA ALA A 30 -7.88 1.75 -14.32
C ALA A 30 -6.38 1.89 -14.68
N THR A 31 -5.48 1.49 -13.77
CA THR A 31 -4.03 1.48 -13.98
C THR A 31 -3.41 0.18 -13.45
N ARG A 32 -2.11 -0.04 -13.68
CA ARG A 32 -1.36 -1.17 -13.12
C ARG A 32 -0.49 -0.66 -11.97
N PHE A 33 -0.71 -1.19 -10.79
CA PHE A 33 0.15 -0.99 -9.63
C PHE A 33 1.18 -2.11 -9.56
N GLU A 34 2.44 -1.76 -9.29
CA GLU A 34 3.54 -2.69 -9.09
C GLU A 34 4.23 -2.39 -7.77
N LEU A 35 4.44 -3.43 -6.96
CA LEU A 35 5.14 -3.34 -5.68
C LEU A 35 6.45 -4.14 -5.78
N VAL A 36 7.54 -3.54 -5.33
CA VAL A 36 8.85 -4.18 -5.22
C VAL A 36 9.28 -4.12 -3.76
N LEU A 37 9.31 -5.26 -3.10
CA LEU A 37 9.67 -5.39 -1.69
C LEU A 37 10.99 -6.13 -1.56
N VAL A 38 11.86 -5.63 -0.67
CA VAL A 38 13.21 -6.16 -0.46
C VAL A 38 13.38 -6.50 1.02
N GLY A 39 13.79 -7.73 1.33
CA GLY A 39 13.92 -8.17 2.71
C GLY A 39 14.51 -9.56 2.87
N ALA A 40 14.41 -10.14 4.07
CA ALA A 40 15.06 -11.42 4.41
C ALA A 40 14.09 -12.62 4.40
N ASP A 41 12.78 -12.39 4.39
CA ASP A 41 11.73 -13.43 4.48
C ASP A 41 10.74 -13.26 3.32
N GLU A 42 10.81 -14.16 2.34
CA GLU A 42 9.93 -14.11 1.15
C GLU A 42 8.45 -14.23 1.52
N GLY A 43 8.11 -15.09 2.48
CA GLY A 43 6.72 -15.35 2.87
C GLY A 43 6.08 -14.10 3.48
N TYR A 44 6.82 -13.45 4.37
CA TYR A 44 6.40 -12.17 4.95
C TYR A 44 6.26 -11.07 3.87
N LEU A 45 7.26 -10.92 3.00
CA LEU A 45 7.23 -9.89 1.94
C LEU A 45 6.04 -10.09 0.99
N ARG A 46 5.72 -11.34 0.64
CA ARG A 46 4.56 -11.66 -0.21
C ARG A 46 3.25 -11.34 0.49
N ALA A 47 3.10 -11.71 1.76
CA ALA A 47 1.89 -11.41 2.53
C ALA A 47 1.65 -9.90 2.66
N ALA A 48 2.68 -9.13 3.01
CA ALA A 48 2.60 -7.68 3.10
C ALA A 48 2.29 -7.03 1.73
N GLY A 49 2.86 -7.58 0.65
CA GLY A 49 2.58 -7.14 -0.71
C GLY A 49 1.12 -7.34 -1.12
N GLU A 50 0.54 -8.52 -0.84
CA GLU A 50 -0.87 -8.79 -1.12
C GLU A 50 -1.79 -7.90 -0.29
N GLU A 51 -1.51 -7.69 1.01
CA GLU A 51 -2.28 -6.78 1.86
C GLU A 51 -2.27 -5.34 1.32
N ALA A 52 -1.13 -4.86 0.84
CA ALA A 52 -1.02 -3.54 0.22
C ALA A 52 -1.82 -3.45 -1.11
N LEU A 53 -1.86 -4.52 -1.90
CA LEU A 53 -2.65 -4.56 -3.13
C LEU A 53 -4.16 -4.64 -2.83
N ASP A 54 -4.57 -5.36 -1.79
CA ASP A 54 -5.95 -5.40 -1.31
C ASP A 54 -6.41 -4.01 -0.85
N GLU A 55 -5.54 -3.25 -0.19
CA GLU A 55 -5.85 -1.87 0.20
C GLU A 55 -6.06 -0.94 -1.00
N ILE A 56 -5.28 -1.10 -2.07
CA ILE A 56 -5.48 -0.35 -3.32
C ILE A 56 -6.87 -0.68 -3.92
N GLU A 57 -7.28 -1.94 -3.89
CA GLU A 57 -8.58 -2.37 -4.40
C GLU A 57 -9.74 -1.84 -3.53
N ARG A 58 -9.56 -1.85 -2.20
CA ARG A 58 -10.50 -1.23 -1.26
C ARG A 58 -10.66 0.26 -1.54
N LEU A 59 -9.55 0.97 -1.74
CA LEU A 59 -9.55 2.39 -2.09
C LEU A 59 -10.20 2.66 -3.45
N GLU A 60 -10.01 1.81 -4.46
CA GLU A 60 -10.76 1.94 -5.72
C GLU A 60 -12.28 1.84 -5.49
N GLY A 61 -12.71 0.89 -4.66
CA GLY A 61 -14.11 0.76 -4.26
C GLY A 61 -14.67 2.03 -3.62
N GLN A 62 -13.86 2.75 -2.84
CA GLN A 62 -14.27 3.99 -2.17
C GLN A 62 -14.21 5.22 -3.07
N LEU A 63 -13.13 5.36 -3.86
CA LEU A 63 -12.77 6.60 -4.55
C LEU A 63 -13.23 6.68 -6.01
N SER A 64 -13.64 5.56 -6.61
CA SER A 64 -13.94 5.54 -8.05
C SER A 64 -15.22 6.30 -8.39
N ARG A 65 -15.10 7.39 -9.16
CA ARG A 65 -16.27 8.09 -9.72
C ARG A 65 -17.05 7.31 -10.79
N PHE A 66 -16.57 6.13 -11.17
CA PHE A 66 -17.15 5.33 -12.25
C PHE A 66 -17.92 4.11 -11.72
N ARG A 67 -17.68 3.72 -10.46
CA ARG A 67 -18.40 2.63 -9.81
C ARG A 67 -19.61 3.23 -9.08
N PRO A 68 -20.85 2.87 -9.44
CA PRO A 68 -22.05 3.43 -8.80
C PRO A 68 -22.10 3.20 -7.29
N GLU A 69 -21.50 2.10 -6.82
CA GLU A 69 -21.50 1.69 -5.42
C GLU A 69 -20.41 2.38 -4.59
N SER A 70 -19.57 3.22 -5.20
CA SER A 70 -18.52 3.93 -4.46
C SER A 70 -19.05 5.05 -3.60
N GLU A 71 -18.31 5.35 -2.54
CA GLU A 71 -18.62 6.45 -1.64
C GLU A 71 -18.59 7.81 -2.38
N ILE A 72 -17.60 8.01 -3.27
CA ILE A 72 -17.52 9.21 -4.12
C ILE A 72 -18.76 9.35 -5.03
N SER A 73 -19.24 8.27 -5.65
CA SER A 73 -20.45 8.32 -6.48
C SER A 73 -21.68 8.69 -5.65
N GLY A 74 -21.80 8.15 -4.43
CA GLY A 74 -22.87 8.50 -3.48
C GLY A 74 -22.81 9.97 -3.04
N ILE A 75 -21.62 10.50 -2.76
CA ILE A 75 -21.41 11.93 -2.43
C ILE A 75 -21.85 12.80 -3.61
N ASN A 76 -21.37 12.52 -4.81
CA ASN A 76 -21.69 13.29 -6.01
C ASN A 76 -23.20 13.33 -6.30
N ALA A 77 -23.92 12.25 -5.98
CA ALA A 77 -25.36 12.17 -6.19
C ALA A 77 -26.20 12.95 -5.17
N HIS A 78 -25.67 13.29 -4.00
CA HIS A 78 -26.49 13.77 -2.87
C HIS A 78 -25.98 15.03 -2.16
N ALA A 79 -24.69 15.33 -2.22
CA ALA A 79 -24.07 16.40 -1.43
C ALA A 79 -24.57 17.81 -1.81
N ALA A 80 -25.14 17.98 -3.00
CA ALA A 80 -25.77 19.23 -3.41
C ALA A 80 -27.13 19.48 -2.72
N GLU A 81 -27.81 18.41 -2.27
CA GLU A 81 -29.16 18.49 -1.69
C GLU A 81 -29.14 18.40 -0.17
N ARG A 82 -28.21 17.61 0.39
CA ARG A 82 -28.12 17.36 1.83
C ARG A 82 -26.69 17.04 2.25
N PRO A 83 -26.34 17.26 3.54
CA PRO A 83 -25.10 16.73 4.11
C PRO A 83 -25.03 15.21 3.96
N VAL A 84 -23.86 14.71 3.56
CA VAL A 84 -23.58 13.28 3.42
C VAL A 84 -22.51 12.92 4.44
N VAL A 85 -22.79 11.91 5.27
CA VAL A 85 -21.79 11.33 6.18
C VAL A 85 -20.83 10.50 5.35
N MET A 86 -19.53 10.70 5.56
CA MET A 86 -18.47 9.96 4.88
C MET A 86 -17.40 9.53 5.86
N GLU A 87 -16.55 8.60 5.41
CA GLU A 87 -15.41 8.11 6.17
C GLU A 87 -14.41 9.26 6.48
N PRO A 88 -13.85 9.33 7.70
CA PRO A 88 -13.01 10.46 8.12
C PRO A 88 -11.77 10.73 7.26
N GLN A 89 -11.07 9.69 6.79
CA GLN A 89 -9.89 9.87 5.94
C GLN A 89 -10.27 10.38 4.55
N LEU A 90 -11.40 9.95 3.99
CA LEU A 90 -11.95 10.50 2.75
C LEU A 90 -12.30 11.98 2.92
N PHE A 91 -12.94 12.36 4.03
CA PHE A 91 -13.23 13.76 4.32
C PHE A 91 -11.95 14.60 4.38
N ALA A 92 -10.94 14.14 5.12
CA ALA A 92 -9.64 14.80 5.22
C ALA A 92 -8.92 14.91 3.86
N LEU A 93 -9.05 13.89 3.01
CA LEU A 93 -8.52 13.92 1.64
C LEU A 93 -9.18 15.03 0.81
N LEU A 94 -10.51 15.15 0.88
CA LEU A 94 -11.27 16.17 0.15
C LEU A 94 -10.99 17.59 0.68
N GLU A 95 -10.82 17.76 2.00
CA GLU A 95 -10.35 19.02 2.58
C GLU A 95 -8.97 19.40 2.04
N ARG A 96 -8.06 18.44 1.94
CA ARG A 96 -6.73 18.67 1.37
C ARG A 96 -6.81 19.06 -0.10
N ALA A 97 -7.65 18.39 -0.88
CA ALA A 97 -7.90 18.72 -2.28
C ALA A 97 -8.45 20.14 -2.46
N GLN A 98 -9.40 20.56 -1.62
CA GLN A 98 -9.91 21.93 -1.62
C GLN A 98 -8.84 22.96 -1.27
N ALA A 99 -7.98 22.66 -0.28
CA ALA A 99 -6.87 23.54 0.06
C ALA A 99 -5.87 23.68 -1.11
N LEU A 100 -5.62 22.60 -1.86
CA LEU A 100 -4.79 22.62 -3.07
C LEU A 100 -5.43 23.43 -4.19
N ALA A 101 -6.73 23.24 -4.44
CA ALA A 101 -7.47 24.01 -5.43
C ALA A 101 -7.39 25.52 -5.11
N ALA A 102 -7.63 25.90 -3.84
CA ALA A 102 -7.52 27.30 -3.41
C ALA A 102 -6.09 27.85 -3.55
N ALA A 103 -5.07 27.08 -3.19
CA ALA A 103 -3.67 27.50 -3.28
C ALA A 103 -3.17 27.64 -4.73
N THR A 104 -3.89 27.06 -5.69
CA THR A 104 -3.53 27.05 -7.12
C THR A 104 -4.53 27.83 -7.97
N ASP A 105 -5.38 28.66 -7.35
CA ASP A 105 -6.45 29.41 -8.02
C ASP A 105 -7.34 28.53 -8.93
N GLY A 106 -7.58 27.29 -8.50
CA GLY A 106 -8.43 26.30 -9.19
C GLY A 106 -7.74 25.55 -10.32
N ALA A 107 -6.41 25.61 -10.45
CA ALA A 107 -5.68 24.82 -11.45
C ALA A 107 -5.60 23.33 -11.10
N PHE A 108 -5.65 23.00 -9.81
CA PHE A 108 -5.88 21.65 -9.29
C PHE A 108 -7.38 21.46 -9.04
#